data_AF-A0A226EPM6-F1
#
_entry.id   AF-A0A226EPM6-F1
#
_cell.length_a   1.000
_cell.length_b   1.000
_cell.length_c   1.000
_cell.angle_alpha   90.00
_cell.angle_beta   90.00
_cell.angle_gamma   90.00
#
_symmetry.space_group_name_H-M   'P 1'
#
loop_
_entity.id
_entity.type
_entity.pdbx_description
1 polymer ?
#
loop_
_entity_poly.entity_id
_entity_poly.type
_entity_poly.pdbx_seq_one_letter_code
_entity_poly.pdbx_strand_id
1 'polypeptide(L)'
;MWVASDLDMHSLILGRAHEPEPEPPTADEVIKEIDFIMQETPESECCSEGACSCQDSRSDKAKFCTAPFYREKLNELSLNELNELLIELEAQIKDYSEVLINELALRDELEFEKELKNSFISHLLAVQTKRRQHNLDRKKNKYLTTVIPYHAHNGPPTNPNLQVLIKILKAIEQDSPAVPTLLTDYILKGSR
;
A
#
# COMPACT_ATOMS: atom_id res chain seq x y z
N MET A 1 -8.99 45.75 18.50
CA MET A 1 -8.88 44.58 19.39
C MET A 1 -10.19 43.83 19.28
N TRP A 2 -10.26 42.85 18.37
CA TRP A 2 -11.41 41.96 18.26
C TRP A 2 -11.01 40.64 18.91
N VAL A 3 -11.57 40.35 20.07
CA VAL A 3 -11.47 39.04 20.70
C VAL A 3 -12.47 38.17 19.95
N ALA A 4 -11.96 37.29 19.08
CA ALA A 4 -12.77 36.21 18.54
C ALA A 4 -12.97 35.22 19.69
N SER A 5 -14.19 35.14 20.20
CA SER A 5 -14.61 34.07 21.09
C SER A 5 -14.50 32.76 20.32
N ASP A 6 -13.54 31.91 20.67
CA ASP A 6 -13.48 30.55 20.16
C ASP A 6 -14.79 29.85 20.49
N LEU A 7 -15.49 29.41 19.44
CA LEU A 7 -16.59 28.47 19.55
C LEU A 7 -16.00 27.14 20.00
N ASP A 8 -16.08 26.88 21.30
CA ASP A 8 -15.67 25.62 21.91
C ASP A 8 -16.52 24.47 21.35
N MET A 9 -15.94 23.71 20.42
CA MET A 9 -16.52 22.51 19.84
C MET A 9 -16.87 21.46 20.89
N HIS A 10 -16.20 21.43 22.05
CA HIS A 10 -16.56 20.52 23.14
C HIS A 10 -17.91 20.87 23.78
N SER A 11 -18.27 22.15 23.83
CA SER A 11 -19.58 22.60 24.31
C SER A 11 -20.72 22.22 23.35
N LEU A 12 -20.46 22.08 22.05
CA LEU A 12 -21.44 21.61 21.07
C LEU A 12 -21.72 20.10 21.22
N ILE A 13 -20.66 19.32 21.49
CA ILE A 13 -20.74 17.87 21.63
C ILE A 13 -21.44 17.48 22.94
N LEU A 14 -21.23 18.24 24.02
CA LEU A 14 -21.84 17.98 25.32
C LEU A 14 -23.26 18.58 25.47
N GLY A 15 -23.66 19.48 24.56
CA GLY A 15 -24.98 20.13 24.56
C GLY A 15 -26.13 19.27 24.03
N ARG A 16 -25.86 18.08 23.47
CA ARG A 16 -26.89 17.15 22.95
C ARG A 16 -27.33 16.12 23.99
N ALA A 17 -27.39 16.49 25.26
CA ALA A 17 -27.86 15.62 26.33
C ALA A 17 -29.39 15.73 26.53
N HIS A 18 -30.20 15.68 25.46
CA HIS A 18 -31.65 15.39 25.55
C HIS A 18 -32.31 15.15 24.18
N GLU A 19 -31.86 14.14 23.43
CA GLU A 19 -32.78 13.42 22.55
C GLU A 19 -32.64 11.92 22.87
N PRO A 20 -33.75 11.19 23.07
CA PRO A 20 -33.68 9.75 23.20
C PRO A 20 -33.11 9.22 21.88
N GLU A 21 -31.87 8.74 21.95
CA GLU A 21 -31.25 7.97 20.88
C GLU A 21 -32.22 6.80 20.57
N PRO A 22 -32.68 6.63 19.31
CA PRO A 22 -33.62 5.56 19.00
C PRO A 22 -32.97 4.24 19.39
N GLU A 23 -33.65 3.49 20.24
CA GLU A 23 -33.18 2.18 20.69
C GLU A 23 -32.83 1.34 19.46
N PRO A 24 -31.69 0.63 19.46
CA PRO A 24 -31.32 -0.20 18.32
C PRO A 24 -32.44 -1.20 18.06
N PRO A 25 -32.81 -1.43 16.78
CA PRO A 25 -33.90 -2.32 16.45
C PRO A 25 -33.66 -3.70 17.06
N THR A 26 -34.73 -4.31 17.54
CA THR A 26 -34.62 -5.63 18.18
C THR A 26 -34.25 -6.66 17.13
N ALA A 27 -33.52 -7.71 17.50
CA ALA A 27 -33.09 -8.76 16.56
C ALA A 27 -34.26 -9.34 15.75
N ASP A 28 -35.45 -9.50 16.35
CA ASP A 28 -36.66 -9.99 15.69
C ASP A 28 -37.21 -9.04 14.61
N GLU A 29 -36.97 -7.74 14.75
CA GLU A 29 -37.42 -6.71 13.82
C GLU A 29 -36.51 -6.67 12.59
N VAL A 30 -35.20 -6.80 12.84
CA VAL A 30 -34.17 -6.93 11.79
C VAL A 30 -34.39 -8.21 10.96
N ILE A 31 -34.72 -9.33 11.61
CA ILE A 31 -35.01 -10.59 10.91
C ILE A 31 -36.23 -10.45 9.98
N LYS A 32 -37.30 -9.78 10.45
CA LYS A 32 -38.50 -9.55 9.62
C LYS A 32 -38.24 -8.64 8.43
N GLU A 33 -37.40 -7.62 8.59
CA GLU A 33 -37.02 -6.73 7.48
C GLU A 33 -36.21 -7.49 6.41
N ILE A 34 -35.29 -8.37 6.83
CA ILE A 34 -34.51 -9.21 5.92
C ILE A 34 -35.44 -10.19 5.16
N ASP A 35 -36.36 -10.86 5.85
CA ASP A 35 -37.32 -11.79 5.19
C ASP A 35 -38.22 -11.06 4.19
N PHE A 36 -38.62 -9.83 4.50
CA PHE A 36 -39.41 -8.99 3.60
C PHE A 36 -38.64 -8.64 2.32
N ILE A 37 -37.36 -8.28 2.44
CA ILE A 37 -36.49 -7.99 1.29
C ILE A 37 -36.21 -9.23 0.45
N MET A 38 -36.07 -10.41 1.08
CA MET A 38 -35.86 -11.67 0.37
C MET A 38 -37.10 -12.15 -0.40
N GLN A 39 -38.30 -11.69 -0.04
CA GLN A 39 -39.56 -12.07 -0.70
C GLN A 39 -39.99 -11.13 -1.83
N GLU A 40 -39.48 -9.90 -1.92
CA GLU A 40 -39.78 -8.95 -3.02
C GLU A 40 -38.90 -9.14 -4.28
N THR A 41 -38.45 -10.35 -4.56
CA THR A 41 -37.92 -10.70 -5.90
C THR A 41 -38.99 -11.45 -6.68
N PRO A 42 -39.38 -11.01 -7.88
CA PRO A 42 -40.42 -11.70 -8.63
C PRO A 42 -39.94 -13.11 -8.91
N GLU A 43 -40.71 -14.09 -8.44
CA GLU A 43 -40.51 -15.52 -8.66
C GLU A 43 -40.40 -15.79 -10.17
N SER A 44 -39.16 -15.86 -10.68
CA SER A 44 -38.87 -16.41 -11.99
C SER A 44 -38.28 -17.78 -11.77
N GLU A 45 -39.16 -18.77 -11.70
CA GLU A 45 -38.83 -20.18 -11.88
C GLU A 45 -37.93 -20.35 -13.11
N CYS A 46 -36.65 -20.72 -12.91
CA CYS A 46 -35.99 -21.71 -13.76
C CYS A 46 -34.60 -22.04 -13.19
N CYS A 47 -34.49 -23.22 -12.58
CA CYS A 47 -33.22 -23.92 -12.48
C CYS A 47 -33.47 -25.38 -12.86
N SER A 48 -33.49 -25.63 -14.17
CA SER A 48 -33.14 -26.95 -14.70
C SER A 48 -32.09 -26.76 -15.79
N GLU A 49 -30.89 -27.23 -15.44
CA GLU A 49 -29.69 -27.41 -16.26
C GLU A 49 -28.99 -26.16 -16.84
N GLY A 50 -27.94 -25.72 -16.14
CA GLY A 50 -26.80 -25.04 -16.78
C GLY A 50 -26.25 -23.82 -16.04
N ALA A 51 -25.13 -24.01 -15.34
CA ALA A 51 -24.15 -23.03 -14.86
C ALA A 51 -24.58 -22.07 -13.71
N CYS A 52 -23.90 -22.24 -12.57
CA CYS A 52 -23.91 -21.31 -11.44
C CYS A 52 -23.30 -19.95 -11.81
N SER A 53 -23.89 -18.86 -11.29
CA SER A 53 -23.16 -17.61 -11.06
C SER A 53 -23.76 -16.90 -9.85
N CYS A 54 -23.07 -17.01 -8.73
CA CYS A 54 -23.20 -16.13 -7.57
C CYS A 54 -22.89 -14.68 -8.01
N GLN A 55 -23.80 -13.74 -7.74
CA GLN A 55 -23.53 -12.31 -7.80
C GLN A 55 -23.37 -11.79 -6.38
N ASP A 56 -22.20 -11.23 -6.07
CA ASP A 56 -22.04 -10.23 -5.02
C ASP A 56 -21.51 -8.95 -5.67
N SER A 57 -22.02 -7.82 -5.19
CA SER A 57 -22.01 -6.54 -5.86
C SER A 57 -21.21 -5.53 -5.05
N ARG A 58 -20.33 -4.79 -5.76
CA ARG A 58 -20.10 -3.33 -5.69
C ARG A 58 -18.63 -2.94 -5.82
N SER A 59 -18.22 -2.65 -7.05
CA SER A 59 -17.45 -1.44 -7.39
C SER A 59 -17.50 -1.18 -8.91
N ASP A 60 -17.83 0.05 -9.28
CA ASP A 60 -18.27 0.52 -10.58
C ASP A 60 -17.26 0.41 -11.75
N LYS A 61 -16.92 -0.79 -12.24
CA LYS A 61 -16.29 -0.97 -13.58
C LYS A 61 -16.64 -2.27 -14.31
N ALA A 62 -17.70 -2.98 -13.93
CA ALA A 62 -18.07 -4.27 -14.53
C ALA A 62 -19.16 -4.15 -15.62
N LYS A 63 -18.94 -3.30 -16.63
CA LYS A 63 -19.70 -3.38 -17.91
C LYS A 63 -19.01 -4.28 -18.95
N PHE A 64 -17.94 -4.98 -18.58
CA PHE A 64 -17.06 -5.63 -19.56
C PHE A 64 -17.38 -7.09 -19.88
N CYS A 65 -18.41 -7.70 -19.29
CA CYS A 65 -18.87 -9.03 -19.72
C CYS A 65 -20.12 -8.91 -20.58
N THR A 66 -20.02 -8.23 -21.72
CA THR A 66 -21.03 -8.30 -22.80
C THR A 66 -20.90 -9.62 -23.57
N ALA A 67 -20.98 -10.75 -22.88
CA ALA A 67 -21.02 -12.07 -23.50
C ALA A 67 -22.15 -12.27 -24.55
N PRO A 68 -23.36 -11.67 -24.42
CA PRO A 68 -24.41 -11.88 -25.42
C PRO A 68 -24.14 -11.12 -26.73
N PHE A 69 -23.69 -9.86 -26.65
CA PHE A 69 -23.48 -9.02 -27.84
C PHE A 69 -22.28 -9.44 -28.69
N TYR A 70 -21.21 -9.94 -28.07
CA TYR A 70 -20.09 -10.51 -28.83
C TYR A 70 -20.48 -11.85 -29.45
N ARG A 71 -21.33 -12.66 -28.80
CA ARG A 71 -21.73 -13.98 -29.30
C ARG A 71 -22.55 -13.92 -30.60
N GLU A 72 -23.49 -12.98 -30.70
CA GLU A 72 -24.25 -12.76 -31.93
C GLU A 72 -23.34 -12.30 -33.08
N LYS A 73 -22.46 -11.32 -32.81
CA LYS A 73 -21.47 -10.82 -33.75
C LYS A 73 -20.45 -11.87 -34.20
N LEU A 74 -20.07 -12.79 -33.30
CA LEU A 74 -19.15 -13.90 -33.60
C LEU A 74 -19.77 -14.94 -34.53
N ASN A 75 -21.10 -15.16 -34.44
CA ASN A 75 -21.84 -16.08 -35.32
C ASN A 75 -22.05 -15.53 -36.74
N GLU A 76 -21.91 -14.21 -36.92
CA GLU A 76 -22.04 -13.54 -38.22
C GLU A 76 -20.71 -13.54 -39.02
N LEU A 77 -19.59 -13.86 -38.38
CA LEU A 77 -18.26 -13.89 -38.98
C LEU A 77 -17.99 -15.22 -39.68
N SER A 78 -17.25 -15.17 -40.78
CA SER A 78 -16.73 -16.38 -41.43
C SER A 78 -15.62 -17.04 -40.60
N LEU A 79 -15.36 -18.33 -40.85
CA LEU A 79 -14.30 -19.08 -40.16
C LEU A 79 -12.92 -18.40 -40.26
N ASN A 80 -12.61 -17.79 -41.40
CA ASN A 80 -11.35 -17.07 -41.60
C ASN A 80 -11.30 -15.80 -40.75
N GLU A 81 -12.37 -14.99 -40.74
CA GLU A 81 -12.43 -13.76 -39.94
C GLU A 81 -12.38 -14.05 -38.43
N LEU A 82 -12.99 -15.16 -38.00
CA LEU A 82 -12.93 -15.61 -36.61
C LEU A 82 -11.52 -16.03 -36.19
N ASN A 83 -10.78 -16.73 -37.08
CA ASN A 83 -9.39 -17.09 -36.83
C ASN A 83 -8.48 -15.86 -36.77
N GLU A 84 -8.66 -14.88 -37.67
CA GLU A 84 -7.92 -13.61 -37.61
C GLU A 84 -8.21 -12.86 -36.30
N LEU A 85 -9.47 -12.78 -35.88
CA LEU A 85 -9.86 -12.17 -34.60
C LEU A 85 -9.26 -12.92 -33.40
N LEU A 86 -9.20 -14.25 -33.45
CA LEU A 86 -8.56 -15.06 -32.42
C LEU A 86 -7.07 -14.76 -32.35
N ILE A 87 -6.37 -14.70 -33.48
CA ILE A 87 -4.95 -14.35 -33.56
C ILE A 87 -4.72 -12.93 -33.02
N GLU A 88 -5.59 -11.98 -33.37
CA GLU A 88 -5.51 -10.61 -32.85
C GLU A 88 -5.69 -10.58 -31.33
N LEU A 89 -6.68 -11.29 -30.79
CA LEU A 89 -6.90 -11.38 -29.35
C LEU A 89 -5.73 -12.06 -28.64
N GLU A 90 -5.19 -13.13 -29.18
CA GLU A 90 -4.00 -13.80 -28.64
C GLU A 90 -2.79 -12.87 -28.64
N ALA A 91 -2.59 -12.08 -29.70
CA ALA A 91 -1.55 -11.07 -29.76
C ALA A 91 -1.75 -9.96 -28.72
N GLN A 92 -2.97 -9.43 -28.59
CA GLN A 92 -3.30 -8.42 -27.58
C GLN A 92 -3.11 -8.96 -26.15
N ILE A 93 -3.55 -10.19 -25.87
CA ILE A 93 -3.32 -10.85 -24.58
C ILE A 93 -1.84 -10.92 -24.27
N LYS A 94 -1.03 -11.30 -25.27
CA LYS A 94 0.42 -11.37 -25.12
C LYS A 94 1.03 -10.00 -24.81
N ASP A 95 0.67 -8.98 -25.58
CA ASP A 95 1.19 -7.61 -25.38
C ASP A 95 0.80 -7.06 -23.99
N TYR A 96 -0.45 -7.24 -23.57
CA TYR A 96 -0.88 -6.84 -22.22
C TYR A 96 -0.17 -7.62 -21.13
N SER A 97 0.08 -8.92 -21.34
CA SER A 97 0.83 -9.73 -20.36
C SER A 97 2.27 -9.27 -20.22
N GLU A 98 2.93 -8.88 -21.32
CA GLU A 98 4.29 -8.34 -21.32
C GLU A 98 4.36 -7.00 -20.58
N VAL A 99 3.44 -6.08 -20.89
CA VAL A 99 3.34 -4.80 -20.18
C VAL A 99 3.11 -5.02 -18.69
N LEU A 100 2.20 -5.91 -18.32
CA LEU A 100 1.90 -6.23 -16.92
C LEU A 100 3.13 -6.78 -16.18
N ILE A 101 3.88 -7.71 -16.80
CA ILE A 101 5.09 -8.28 -16.20
C ILE A 101 6.14 -7.18 -15.97
N ASN A 102 6.34 -6.30 -16.95
CA ASN A 102 7.30 -5.20 -16.83
C ASN A 102 6.91 -4.20 -15.73
N GLU A 103 5.63 -3.84 -15.63
CA GLU A 103 5.12 -2.96 -14.57
C GLU A 103 5.25 -3.61 -13.18
N LEU A 104 4.99 -4.91 -13.05
CA LEU A 104 5.19 -5.65 -11.80
C LEU A 104 6.66 -5.66 -11.39
N ALA A 105 7.58 -5.94 -12.31
CA ALA A 105 9.01 -5.91 -12.04
C ALA A 105 9.49 -4.51 -11.61
N LEU A 106 9.01 -3.45 -12.28
CA LEU A 106 9.31 -2.06 -11.91
C LEU A 106 8.77 -1.72 -10.53
N ARG A 107 7.54 -2.14 -10.21
CA ARG A 107 6.94 -1.93 -8.90
C ARG A 107 7.77 -2.58 -7.80
N ASP A 108 8.22 -3.81 -8.00
CA ASP A 108 9.01 -4.56 -7.02
C ASP A 108 10.39 -3.91 -6.79
N GLU A 109 11.04 -3.39 -7.83
CA GLU A 109 12.29 -2.60 -7.70
C GLU A 109 12.06 -1.31 -6.89
N LEU A 110 10.97 -0.58 -7.18
CA LEU A 110 10.63 0.63 -6.44
C LEU A 110 10.25 0.34 -4.98
N GLU A 111 9.58 -0.77 -4.71
CA GLU A 111 9.27 -1.23 -3.36
C GLU A 111 10.55 -1.57 -2.59
N PHE A 112 11.50 -2.25 -3.24
CA PHE A 112 12.82 -2.52 -2.68
C PHE A 112 13.56 -1.22 -2.32
N GLU A 113 13.59 -0.23 -3.21
CA GLU A 113 14.23 1.06 -2.91
C GLU A 113 13.55 1.80 -1.74
N LYS A 114 12.22 1.77 -1.71
CA LYS A 114 11.43 2.40 -0.65
C LYS A 114 11.72 1.75 0.69
N GLU A 115 11.72 0.42 0.75
CA GLU A 115 12.03 -0.33 1.97
C GLU A 115 13.46 -0.08 2.43
N LEU A 116 14.42 0.02 1.49
CA LEU A 116 15.80 0.35 1.79
C LEU A 116 15.92 1.75 2.40
N LYS A 117 15.25 2.75 1.81
CA LYS A 117 15.21 4.14 2.33
C LYS A 117 14.53 4.20 3.71
N ASN A 118 13.40 3.52 3.89
CA ASN A 118 12.69 3.44 5.17
C ASN A 118 13.56 2.77 6.24
N SER A 119 14.20 1.65 5.91
CA SER A 119 15.12 0.96 6.80
C SER A 119 16.26 1.88 7.24
N PHE A 120 16.88 2.62 6.32
CA PHE A 120 17.91 3.60 6.64
C PHE A 120 17.41 4.67 7.62
N ILE A 121 16.23 5.25 7.34
CA ILE A 121 15.63 6.27 8.21
C ILE A 121 15.40 5.70 9.62
N SER A 122 14.82 4.51 9.74
CA SER A 122 14.54 3.89 11.05
C SER A 122 15.82 3.65 11.87
N HIS A 123 16.86 3.08 11.26
CA HIS A 123 18.13 2.84 11.96
C HIS A 123 18.84 4.16 12.29
N LEU A 124 18.75 5.17 11.42
CA LEU A 124 19.32 6.48 11.68
C LEU A 124 18.63 7.15 12.87
N LEU A 125 17.31 7.12 12.92
CA LEU A 125 16.51 7.65 14.03
C LEU A 125 16.80 6.90 15.34
N ALA A 126 16.96 5.57 15.28
CA ALA A 126 17.32 4.76 16.45
C ALA A 126 18.69 5.17 17.02
N VAL A 127 19.71 5.28 16.17
CA VAL A 127 21.05 5.72 16.57
C VAL A 127 21.02 7.16 17.11
N GLN A 128 20.28 8.06 16.49
CA GLN A 128 20.13 9.45 16.97
C GLN A 128 19.46 9.52 18.34
N THR A 129 18.39 8.74 18.55
CA THR A 129 17.67 8.67 19.82
C THR A 129 18.54 8.07 20.91
N LYS A 130 19.25 6.97 20.62
CA LYS A 130 20.22 6.33 21.53
C LYS A 130 21.34 7.29 21.91
N ARG A 131 21.87 8.05 20.94
CA ARG A 131 22.89 9.08 21.19
C ARG A 131 22.34 10.20 22.07
N ARG A 132 21.11 10.66 21.87
CA ARG A 132 20.47 11.68 22.71
C ARG A 132 20.34 11.19 24.15
N GLN A 133 19.84 9.97 24.35
CA GLN A 133 19.72 9.34 25.67
C GLN A 133 21.09 9.25 26.37
N HIS A 134 22.10 8.72 25.69
CA HIS A 134 23.45 8.57 26.26
C HIS A 134 24.13 9.90 26.61
N ASN A 135 23.85 11.00 25.88
CA ASN A 135 24.39 12.32 26.20
C ASN A 135 23.73 12.97 27.43
N LEU A 136 22.46 12.64 27.73
CA LEU A 136 21.78 13.12 28.93
C LEU A 136 22.31 12.43 30.20
N ASP A 137 22.67 11.15 30.10
CA ASP A 137 23.10 10.34 31.24
C ASP A 137 24.59 10.48 31.62
N ARG A 138 25.45 10.99 30.72
CA ARG A 138 26.92 11.02 30.96
C ARG A 138 27.58 12.32 30.49
N LYS A 139 27.59 13.34 31.36
CA LYS A 139 28.31 14.62 31.20
C LYS A 139 29.84 14.55 31.02
N LYS A 140 30.48 13.37 30.91
CA LYS A 140 31.96 13.25 31.04
C LYS A 140 32.64 12.12 30.25
N ASN A 141 32.21 11.74 29.04
CA ASN A 141 33.01 10.79 28.27
C ASN A 141 33.16 11.17 26.78
N LYS A 142 34.43 11.19 26.35
CA LYS A 142 34.87 11.35 24.96
C LYS A 142 34.50 10.08 24.17
N TYR A 143 33.36 10.06 23.50
CA TYR A 143 33.04 8.97 22.58
C TYR A 143 32.84 9.48 21.15
N LEU A 144 33.51 8.78 20.25
CA LEU A 144 33.45 8.73 18.79
C LEU A 144 32.54 9.79 18.12
N THR A 145 33.14 10.92 17.74
CA THR A 145 32.54 11.99 16.92
C THR A 145 32.67 11.70 15.43
N THR A 146 32.80 10.44 15.00
CA THR A 146 33.02 10.13 13.59
C THR A 146 31.75 10.42 12.80
N VAL A 147 31.78 11.56 12.12
CA VAL A 147 30.76 11.99 11.17
C VAL A 147 30.86 11.04 9.98
N ILE A 148 29.76 10.38 9.63
CA ILE A 148 29.67 9.66 8.36
C ILE A 148 29.73 10.73 7.25
N PRO A 149 30.76 10.74 6.39
CA PRO A 149 30.88 11.77 5.37
C PRO A 149 29.72 11.69 4.38
N TYR A 150 28.93 12.76 4.28
CA TYR A 150 27.90 12.92 3.26
C TYR A 150 28.36 13.97 2.25
N HIS A 151 28.52 13.58 0.99
CA HIS A 151 28.95 14.47 -0.07
C HIS A 151 27.72 14.94 -0.84
N ALA A 152 27.19 16.12 -0.47
CA ALA A 152 25.98 16.67 -1.09
C ALA A 152 26.09 16.88 -2.61
N HIS A 153 27.32 16.95 -3.15
CA HIS A 153 27.61 17.11 -4.57
C HIS A 153 27.43 15.82 -5.39
N ASN A 154 27.37 14.64 -4.76
CA ASN A 154 27.24 13.35 -5.45
C ASN A 154 25.79 12.86 -5.56
N GLY A 155 24.82 13.73 -5.26
CA GLY A 155 23.41 13.36 -5.23
C GLY A 155 23.04 12.46 -4.04
N PRO A 156 21.80 11.96 -3.98
CA PRO A 156 21.39 11.02 -2.96
C PRO A 156 22.24 9.73 -3.02
N PRO A 157 22.47 9.07 -1.87
CA PRO A 157 23.32 7.88 -1.83
C PRO A 157 22.73 6.77 -2.70
N THR A 158 23.58 6.12 -3.50
CA THR A 158 23.19 4.96 -4.32
C THR A 158 22.72 3.80 -3.44
N ASN A 159 21.87 2.91 -3.99
CA ASN A 159 21.36 1.75 -3.25
C ASN A 159 22.48 0.90 -2.59
N PRO A 160 23.63 0.62 -3.25
CA PRO A 160 24.74 -0.08 -2.59
C PRO A 160 25.33 0.70 -1.42
N ASN A 161 25.52 2.01 -1.56
CA ASN A 161 26.04 2.85 -0.49
C ASN A 161 25.06 2.92 0.68
N LEU A 162 23.76 3.00 0.38
CA LEU A 162 22.69 3.01 1.39
C LEU A 162 22.65 1.70 2.19
N GLN A 163 22.87 0.54 1.55
CA GLN A 163 23.01 -0.75 2.26
C GLN A 163 24.21 -0.79 3.21
N VAL A 164 25.36 -0.26 2.80
CA VAL A 164 26.55 -0.19 3.68
C VAL A 164 26.28 0.73 4.86
N LEU A 165 25.64 1.88 4.62
CA LEU A 165 25.22 2.81 5.67
C LEU A 165 24.25 2.16 6.66
N ILE A 166 23.25 1.40 6.20
CA ILE A 166 22.34 0.63 7.08
C ILE A 166 23.13 -0.36 7.93
N LYS A 167 24.10 -1.09 7.36
CA LYS A 167 24.95 -2.03 8.11
C LYS A 167 25.75 -1.33 9.22
N ILE A 168 26.30 -0.15 8.92
CA ILE A 168 27.01 0.67 9.91
C ILE A 168 26.05 1.12 11.02
N LEU A 169 24.88 1.64 10.67
CA LEU A 169 23.89 2.10 11.63
C LEU A 169 23.41 0.97 12.56
N LYS A 170 23.12 -0.21 12.00
CA LYS A 170 22.81 -1.43 12.78
C LYS A 170 23.94 -1.80 13.74
N ALA A 171 25.19 -1.77 13.26
CA ALA A 171 26.35 -2.09 14.07
C ALA A 171 26.52 -1.09 15.24
N ILE A 172 26.25 0.20 15.02
CA ILE A 172 26.28 1.23 16.07
C ILE A 172 25.13 1.02 17.07
N GLU A 173 23.92 0.74 16.58
CA GLU A 173 22.76 0.45 17.42
C GLU A 173 23.01 -0.72 18.36
N GLN A 174 23.70 -1.76 17.89
CA GLN A 174 24.02 -2.98 18.64
C GLN A 174 25.35 -2.92 19.43
N ASP A 175 26.03 -1.76 19.47
CA ASP A 175 27.36 -1.60 20.08
C ASP A 175 28.39 -2.65 19.58
N SER A 176 28.30 -3.01 18.29
CA SER A 176 29.13 -4.02 17.67
C SER A 176 30.59 -3.55 17.54
N PRO A 177 31.58 -4.40 17.83
CA PRO A 177 32.99 -4.07 17.67
C PRO A 177 33.41 -3.92 16.19
N ALA A 178 32.54 -4.29 15.24
CA ALA A 178 32.80 -4.20 13.80
C ALA A 178 32.65 -2.76 13.24
N VAL A 179 32.10 -1.82 14.02
CA VAL A 179 31.85 -0.43 13.58
C VAL A 179 33.09 0.26 13.01
N PRO A 180 34.28 0.22 13.65
CA PRO A 180 35.47 0.89 13.12
C PRO A 180 35.86 0.34 11.74
N THR A 181 35.84 -0.98 11.57
CA THR A 181 36.16 -1.65 10.30
C THR A 181 35.18 -1.26 9.20
N LEU A 182 33.88 -1.29 9.49
CA LEU A 182 32.84 -0.91 8.53
C LEU A 182 32.94 0.56 8.10
N LEU A 183 33.26 1.45 9.05
CA LEU A 183 33.51 2.86 8.75
C LEU A 183 34.77 3.04 7.88
N THR A 184 35.87 2.36 8.21
CA THR A 184 37.10 2.42 7.42
C THR A 184 36.87 1.92 6.00
N ASP A 185 36.19 0.78 5.83
CA ASP A 185 35.84 0.24 4.51
C ASP A 185 34.96 1.21 3.72
N TYR A 186 33.96 1.82 4.36
CA TYR A 186 33.08 2.78 3.70
C TYR A 186 33.84 4.05 3.27
N ILE A 187 34.76 4.56 4.10
CA ILE A 187 35.57 5.73 3.75
C ILE A 187 36.52 5.41 2.58
N LEU A 188 37.11 4.21 2.56
CA LEU A 188 38.05 3.81 1.51
C LEU A 188 37.38 3.41 0.19
N LYS A 189 36.16 2.88 0.23
CA LYS A 189 35.48 2.25 -0.93
C LYS A 189 34.17 2.91 -1.34
N GLY A 190 33.47 3.60 -0.45
CA GLY A 190 32.10 4.13 -0.64
C GLY A 190 32.01 5.53 -1.29
N SER A 191 33.14 6.15 -1.66
CA SER A 191 33.18 7.46 -2.36
C SER A 191 33.33 7.35 -3.88
N ARG A 192 33.27 6.15 -4.45
CA ARG A 192 33.31 5.94 -5.92
C ARG A 192 31.93 5.63 -6.48
#